data_AF-A0A6J0IIL4-F1
#
_entry.id   AF-A0A6J0IIL4-F1
#
_cell.length_a   1.000
_cell.length_b   1.000
_cell.length_c   1.000
_cell.angle_alpha   90.00
_cell.angle_beta   90.00
_cell.angle_gamma   90.00
#
_symmetry.space_group_name_H-M   'P 1'
#
loop_
_entity.id
_entity.type
_entity.pdbx_description
1 polymer ?
#
loop_
_entity_poly.entity_id
_entity_poly.type
_entity_poly.pdbx_seq_one_letter_code
_entity_poly.pdbx_strand_id
1 'polypeptide(L)'
;MPAPAGPIGPRSHMPGGGGAALRPPSVPPAQPSPAEPPSAGLSAGSGRDRTMSTLKVYSTSVTGSREIKSQQSEVTRILDGKNIKYELVDISQDNALREEMRAKAGNPKAIPPQIVNGDQYCGDYELFVEAVEQNTLQEFLKLA
;
A
#
# COMPACT_ATOMS: atom_id res chain seq x y z
N MET A 1 28.58 31.90 -68.41
CA MET A 1 28.10 33.27 -68.56
C MET A 1 27.29 33.63 -67.32
N PRO A 2 27.75 34.57 -66.46
CA PRO A 2 27.02 35.05 -65.29
C PRO A 2 26.24 36.34 -65.60
N ALA A 3 25.04 36.49 -65.02
CA ALA A 3 24.28 37.74 -64.94
C ALA A 3 23.29 37.66 -63.74
N PRO A 4 22.78 38.77 -63.18
CA PRO A 4 23.23 39.26 -61.88
C PRO A 4 22.12 39.43 -60.82
N ALA A 5 22.57 39.69 -59.59
CA ALA A 5 21.78 39.96 -58.39
C ALA A 5 20.95 41.26 -58.43
N GLY A 6 19.80 41.24 -57.74
CA GLY A 6 18.98 42.39 -57.35
C GLY A 6 17.77 41.94 -56.51
N PRO A 7 17.05 42.84 -55.81
CA PRO A 7 17.54 43.43 -54.56
C PRO A 7 16.63 43.18 -53.32
N ILE A 8 17.27 43.35 -52.16
CA ILE A 8 16.82 43.78 -50.83
C ILE A 8 15.30 44.01 -50.66
N GLY A 9 14.64 43.11 -49.94
CA GLY A 9 13.27 43.29 -49.45
C GLY A 9 13.20 44.17 -48.18
N PRO A 10 12.12 44.97 -48.00
CA PRO A 10 11.94 45.82 -46.83
C PRO A 10 11.39 45.05 -45.62
N ARG A 11 11.82 45.52 -44.44
CA ARG A 11 11.33 45.17 -43.11
C ARG A 11 9.87 45.57 -42.95
N SER A 12 9.03 44.64 -42.50
CA SER A 12 7.74 44.95 -41.85
C SER A 12 7.70 44.32 -40.47
N HIS A 13 7.44 45.19 -39.51
CA HIS A 13 7.29 44.99 -38.07
C HIS A 13 5.78 44.94 -37.74
N MET A 14 5.46 44.47 -36.53
CA MET A 14 4.19 44.64 -35.76
C MET A 14 3.12 43.51 -35.83
N PRO A 15 2.28 43.34 -34.76
CA PRO A 15 2.45 42.24 -33.80
C PRO A 15 1.13 41.49 -33.49
N GLY A 16 1.20 40.54 -32.54
CA GLY A 16 0.04 40.21 -31.69
C GLY A 16 -0.69 38.92 -32.01
N GLY A 17 -0.15 37.79 -31.52
CA GLY A 17 -0.90 36.54 -31.36
C GLY A 17 -1.07 36.24 -29.88
N GLY A 18 -2.20 36.67 -29.30
CA GLY A 18 -2.60 36.27 -27.96
C GLY A 18 -2.93 34.77 -27.92
N GLY A 19 -2.00 33.97 -27.41
CA GLY A 19 -2.20 32.57 -27.08
C GLY A 19 -2.53 32.42 -25.61
N ALA A 20 -3.81 32.27 -25.31
CA ALA A 20 -4.33 32.05 -23.98
C ALA A 20 -3.75 30.78 -23.33
N ALA A 21 -3.40 30.91 -22.05
CA ALA A 21 -3.68 29.94 -20.99
C ALA A 21 -3.21 28.49 -21.19
N LEU A 22 -1.94 28.20 -20.87
CA LEU A 22 -1.54 26.87 -20.40
C LEU A 22 -1.93 26.72 -18.93
N ARG A 23 -3.22 26.41 -18.71
CA ARG A 23 -3.73 25.90 -17.44
C ARG A 23 -3.45 24.39 -17.41
N PRO A 24 -2.77 23.85 -16.39
CA PRO A 24 -2.77 22.40 -16.18
C PRO A 24 -4.13 22.01 -15.60
N PRO A 25 -4.77 20.94 -16.11
CA PRO A 25 -5.22 19.96 -15.12
C PRO A 25 -5.30 18.55 -15.71
N SER A 26 -4.60 17.60 -15.10
CA SER A 26 -5.07 16.21 -14.97
C SER A 26 -4.19 15.48 -13.97
N VAL A 27 -4.29 15.89 -12.69
CA VAL A 27 -4.09 14.94 -11.60
C VAL A 27 -5.48 14.51 -11.20
N PRO A 28 -5.88 13.24 -11.36
CA PRO A 28 -7.06 12.76 -10.67
C PRO A 28 -6.73 12.72 -9.17
N PRO A 29 -7.48 13.42 -8.28
CA PRO A 29 -7.49 13.00 -6.89
C PRO A 29 -8.20 11.64 -6.87
N ALA A 30 -7.42 10.57 -6.74
CA ALA A 30 -7.98 9.29 -6.34
C ALA A 30 -8.72 9.51 -5.01
N GLN A 31 -9.95 9.01 -5.01
CA GLN A 31 -11.01 9.17 -4.02
C GLN A 31 -10.63 8.84 -2.57
N PRO A 32 -11.49 9.26 -1.60
CA PRO A 32 -11.13 9.49 -0.21
C PRO A 32 -10.99 8.20 0.59
N SER A 33 -9.96 8.12 1.43
CA SER A 33 -9.98 7.19 2.55
C SER A 33 -11.05 7.67 3.55
N PRO A 34 -12.04 6.83 3.90
CA PRO A 34 -13.03 7.19 4.90
C PRO A 34 -12.50 6.92 6.32
N ALA A 35 -12.65 7.95 7.16
CA ALA A 35 -12.75 7.90 8.62
C ALA A 35 -11.51 7.48 9.43
N GLU A 36 -10.71 8.48 9.82
CA GLU A 36 -10.12 8.47 11.17
C GLU A 36 -11.16 9.04 12.16
N PRO A 37 -11.66 8.25 13.12
CA PRO A 37 -12.32 8.80 14.29
C PRO A 37 -11.26 9.29 15.30
N PRO A 38 -11.33 10.53 15.80
CA PRO A 38 -10.61 10.92 16.99
C PRO A 38 -11.50 10.64 18.21
N SER A 39 -11.19 9.65 19.03
CA SER A 39 -11.73 9.59 20.41
C SER A 39 -11.03 8.58 21.32
N ALA A 40 -10.45 9.16 22.38
CA ALA A 40 -10.53 8.69 23.76
C ALA A 40 -9.58 7.59 24.26
N GLY A 41 -9.00 7.88 25.44
CA GLY A 41 -8.94 6.88 26.50
C GLY A 41 -7.56 6.54 27.03
N LEU A 42 -6.98 7.46 27.78
CA LEU A 42 -6.18 7.11 28.96
C LEU A 42 -6.90 6.05 29.81
N SER A 43 -6.32 4.85 29.90
CA SER A 43 -6.60 3.89 30.95
C SER A 43 -5.30 3.19 31.37
N ALA A 44 -4.86 3.53 32.57
CA ALA A 44 -3.81 2.81 33.27
C ALA A 44 -4.33 1.40 33.62
N GLY A 45 -3.64 0.37 33.15
CA GLY A 45 -3.90 -1.03 33.44
C GLY A 45 -2.59 -1.77 33.66
N SER A 46 -2.29 -2.06 34.91
CA SER A 46 -1.15 -2.81 35.41
C SER A 46 -1.09 -4.24 34.84
N GLY A 47 0.11 -4.65 34.40
CA GLY A 47 0.61 -6.02 34.54
C GLY A 47 0.05 -7.10 33.60
N ARG A 48 0.78 -7.36 32.51
CA ARG A 48 1.17 -8.71 32.06
C ARG A 48 2.19 -8.57 30.92
N ASP A 49 3.47 -8.63 31.28
CA ASP A 49 4.46 -9.21 30.38
C ASP A 49 4.03 -10.66 30.13
N ARG A 50 3.76 -11.02 28.88
CA ARG A 50 3.84 -12.40 28.38
C ARG A 50 3.76 -12.37 26.85
N THR A 51 4.91 -12.69 26.26
CA THR A 51 5.23 -12.93 24.84
C THR A 51 5.13 -11.69 23.94
N MET A 52 6.29 -11.10 23.60
CA MET A 52 6.41 -10.29 22.39
C MET A 52 6.14 -11.21 21.19
N SER A 53 4.88 -11.36 20.85
CA SER A 53 4.49 -12.07 19.65
C SER A 53 4.99 -11.25 18.46
N THR A 54 5.97 -11.79 17.73
CA THR A 54 6.58 -11.15 16.55
C THR A 54 5.70 -11.35 15.33
N LEU A 55 4.46 -10.88 15.41
CA LEU A 55 3.49 -11.04 14.35
C LEU A 55 3.88 -10.15 13.18
N LYS A 56 4.10 -10.76 12.02
CA LYS A 56 4.51 -10.13 10.77
C LYS A 56 3.42 -10.30 9.74
N VAL A 57 2.98 -9.18 9.18
CA VAL A 57 2.02 -9.12 8.08
C VAL A 57 2.77 -8.70 6.84
N TYR A 58 2.98 -9.65 5.93
CA TYR A 58 3.59 -9.37 4.65
C TYR A 58 2.59 -8.64 3.76
N SER A 59 2.97 -7.43 3.35
CA SER A 59 2.22 -6.55 2.48
C SER A 59 3.11 -6.12 1.30
N THR A 60 2.54 -5.52 0.28
CA THR A 60 3.23 -4.92 -0.84
C THR A 60 2.56 -3.60 -1.21
N SER A 61 3.38 -2.56 -1.24
CA SER A 61 3.02 -1.24 -1.71
C SER A 61 2.99 -1.19 -3.24
N VAL A 62 3.74 -2.08 -3.90
CA VAL A 62 3.84 -2.18 -5.36
C VAL A 62 3.02 -3.36 -5.87
N THR A 63 1.72 -3.12 -6.01
CA THR A 63 0.79 -4.04 -6.67
C THR A 63 -0.17 -3.28 -7.58
N GLY A 64 -0.37 -3.81 -8.78
CA GLY A 64 -1.39 -3.34 -9.73
C GLY A 64 -2.79 -3.92 -9.46
N SER A 65 -2.88 -4.92 -8.58
CA SER A 65 -4.15 -5.61 -8.28
C SER A 65 -4.90 -4.86 -7.18
N ARG A 66 -6.08 -4.35 -7.52
CA ARG A 66 -6.98 -3.71 -6.54
C ARG A 66 -7.38 -4.65 -5.41
N GLU A 67 -7.59 -5.92 -5.74
CA GLU A 67 -7.97 -6.97 -4.80
C GLU A 67 -6.92 -7.13 -3.68
N ILE A 68 -5.65 -7.24 -4.04
CA ILE A 68 -4.53 -7.32 -3.10
C ILE A 68 -4.46 -6.08 -2.19
N LYS A 69 -4.62 -4.86 -2.74
CA LYS A 69 -4.66 -3.64 -1.91
C LYS A 69 -5.83 -3.64 -0.91
N SER A 70 -6.99 -4.12 -1.35
CA SER A 70 -8.18 -4.21 -0.51
C SER A 70 -7.98 -5.19 0.62
N GLN A 71 -7.53 -6.41 0.30
CA GLN A 71 -7.27 -7.46 1.29
C GLN A 71 -6.24 -7.02 2.34
N GLN A 72 -5.12 -6.40 1.92
CA GLN A 72 -4.10 -5.90 2.85
C GLN A 72 -4.64 -4.81 3.77
N SER A 73 -5.39 -3.85 3.22
CA SER A 73 -6.01 -2.78 4.00
C SER A 73 -7.01 -3.33 5.04
N GLU A 74 -7.78 -4.33 4.63
CA GLU A 74 -8.75 -5.00 5.51
C GLU A 74 -8.05 -5.71 6.67
N VAL A 75 -7.00 -6.49 6.40
CA VAL A 75 -6.20 -7.18 7.42
C VAL A 75 -5.64 -6.18 8.44
N THR A 76 -5.00 -5.10 7.97
CA THR A 76 -4.44 -4.07 8.86
C THR A 76 -5.51 -3.39 9.71
N ARG A 77 -6.68 -3.10 9.11
CA ARG A 77 -7.80 -2.44 9.80
C ARG A 77 -8.38 -3.34 10.90
N ILE A 78 -8.49 -4.64 10.63
CA ILE A 78 -9.02 -5.59 11.60
C ILE A 78 -8.03 -5.82 12.76
N LEU A 79 -6.73 -5.95 12.47
CA LEU A 79 -5.70 -6.07 13.49
C LEU A 79 -5.66 -4.86 14.43
N ASP A 80 -5.75 -3.66 13.87
CA ASP A 80 -5.82 -2.40 14.62
C ASP A 80 -7.10 -2.33 15.47
N GLY A 81 -8.24 -2.71 14.89
CA GLY A 81 -9.51 -2.81 15.61
C GLY A 81 -9.49 -3.79 16.79
N LYS A 82 -8.70 -4.87 16.71
CA LYS A 82 -8.48 -5.82 17.83
C LYS A 82 -7.34 -5.42 18.76
N ASN A 83 -6.69 -4.28 18.55
CA ASN A 83 -5.54 -3.81 19.33
C ASN A 83 -4.37 -4.81 19.36
N ILE A 84 -4.19 -5.54 18.27
CA ILE A 84 -3.12 -6.53 18.13
C ILE A 84 -1.89 -5.83 17.57
N LYS A 85 -0.73 -6.03 18.21
CA LYS A 85 0.54 -5.52 17.69
C LYS A 85 1.02 -6.40 16.54
N TYR A 86 1.33 -5.77 15.42
CA TYR A 86 1.87 -6.44 14.23
C TYR A 86 2.93 -5.57 13.55
N GLU A 87 3.83 -6.24 12.84
CA GLU A 87 4.87 -5.65 12.01
C GLU A 87 4.46 -5.77 10.55
N LEU A 88 4.24 -4.64 9.89
CA LEU A 88 3.95 -4.63 8.46
C LEU A 88 5.26 -4.77 7.68
N VAL A 89 5.42 -5.88 6.97
CA VAL A 89 6.62 -6.20 6.22
C VAL A 89 6.35 -6.01 4.74
N ASP A 90 6.94 -4.99 4.13
CA ASP A 90 6.72 -4.72 2.72
C ASP A 90 7.65 -5.57 1.82
N ILE A 91 7.07 -6.55 1.14
CA ILE A 91 7.81 -7.45 0.22
C ILE A 91 8.25 -6.78 -1.08
N SER A 92 7.87 -5.53 -1.33
CA SER A 92 8.39 -4.77 -2.46
C SER A 92 9.69 -4.03 -2.13
N GLN A 93 10.03 -3.86 -0.85
CA GLN A 93 11.29 -3.28 -0.41
C GLN A 93 12.45 -4.24 -0.68
N ASP A 94 12.26 -5.54 -0.45
CA ASP A 94 13.31 -6.56 -0.55
C ASP A 94 12.83 -7.82 -1.27
N ASN A 95 13.65 -8.34 -2.19
CA ASN A 95 13.32 -9.56 -2.94
C ASN A 95 13.36 -10.81 -2.06
N ALA A 96 14.18 -10.82 -1.00
CA ALA A 96 14.27 -11.95 -0.08
C ALA A 96 12.95 -12.15 0.69
N LEU A 97 12.30 -11.07 1.12
CA LEU A 97 11.01 -11.12 1.83
C LEU A 97 9.89 -11.69 0.95
N ARG A 98 9.91 -11.34 -0.34
CA ARG A 98 8.98 -11.90 -1.33
C ARG A 98 9.17 -13.41 -1.49
N GLU A 99 10.42 -13.86 -1.56
CA GLU A 99 10.74 -15.28 -1.69
C GLU A 99 10.41 -16.05 -0.41
N GLU A 100 10.74 -15.48 0.75
CA GLU A 100 10.37 -16.02 2.06
C GLU A 100 8.86 -16.18 2.20
N MET A 101 8.07 -15.16 1.86
CA MET A 101 6.61 -15.22 1.93
C MET A 101 6.05 -16.35 1.05
N ARG A 102 6.57 -16.52 -0.17
CA ARG A 102 6.18 -17.61 -1.08
C ARG A 102 6.60 -18.98 -0.57
N ALA A 103 7.78 -19.08 0.04
CA ALA A 103 8.28 -20.30 0.64
C ALA A 103 7.45 -20.70 1.87
N LYS A 104 7.12 -19.74 2.75
CA LYS A 104 6.29 -19.94 3.95
C LYS A 104 4.86 -20.33 3.60
N ALA A 105 4.27 -19.68 2.59
CA ALA A 105 2.96 -20.05 2.07
C ALA A 105 2.95 -21.36 1.28
N GLY A 106 4.12 -21.95 1.00
CA GLY A 106 4.27 -23.17 0.20
C GLY A 106 3.77 -23.03 -1.24
N ASN A 107 3.53 -21.80 -1.70
CA ASN A 107 2.85 -21.52 -2.95
C ASN A 107 3.62 -20.46 -3.76
N PRO A 108 4.09 -20.78 -4.97
CA PRO A 108 4.83 -19.82 -5.82
C PRO A 108 3.93 -18.68 -6.32
N LYS A 109 2.61 -18.86 -6.24
CA LYS A 109 1.58 -17.86 -6.54
C LYS A 109 0.98 -17.21 -5.30
N ALA A 110 1.57 -17.40 -4.12
CA ALA A 110 1.14 -16.71 -2.92
C ALA A 110 1.14 -15.20 -3.17
N ILE A 111 -0.02 -14.58 -2.94
CA ILE A 111 -0.22 -13.15 -3.01
C ILE A 111 -0.35 -12.61 -1.59
N PRO A 112 0.12 -11.38 -1.32
CA PRO A 112 -0.17 -10.73 -0.05
C PRO A 112 -1.67 -10.38 0.02
N PRO A 113 -2.25 -10.22 1.22
CA PRO A 113 -1.61 -10.26 2.54
C PRO A 113 -1.28 -11.67 3.01
N GLN A 114 -0.13 -11.82 3.67
CA GLN A 114 0.25 -13.07 4.32
C GLN A 114 0.62 -12.84 5.78
N ILE A 115 0.04 -13.63 6.68
CA ILE A 115 0.27 -13.48 8.11
C ILE A 115 1.16 -14.59 8.64
N VAL A 116 2.23 -14.18 9.32
CA VAL A 116 3.21 -15.06 9.95
C VAL A 116 3.40 -14.59 11.38
N ASN A 117 3.40 -15.50 12.34
CA ASN A 117 3.83 -15.20 13.69
C ASN A 117 5.26 -15.72 13.89
N GLY A 118 6.23 -14.79 13.92
CA GLY A 118 7.65 -15.08 14.02
C GLY A 118 8.14 -15.92 12.84
N ASP A 119 8.33 -17.20 13.08
CA ASP A 119 8.76 -18.18 12.07
C ASP A 119 7.62 -19.04 11.54
N GLN A 120 6.42 -18.93 12.12
CA GLN A 120 5.31 -19.80 11.80
C GLN A 120 4.27 -19.08 10.95
N TYR A 121 4.01 -19.62 9.77
CA TYR A 121 2.89 -19.19 8.93
C TYR A 121 1.56 -19.44 9.66
N CYS A 122 0.76 -18.39 9.81
CA CYS A 122 -0.59 -18.47 10.36
C CYS A 122 -1.59 -18.79 9.25
N GLY A 123 -1.52 -18.02 8.16
CA GLY A 123 -2.40 -18.17 7.02
C GLY A 123 -2.42 -16.93 6.12
N ASP A 124 -3.17 -17.08 5.04
CA ASP A 124 -3.49 -16.03 4.07
C ASP A 124 -4.77 -15.29 4.47
N TYR A 125 -5.20 -14.39 3.58
CA TYR A 125 -6.40 -13.58 3.75
C TYR A 125 -7.66 -14.39 4.07
N GLU A 126 -7.89 -15.51 3.39
CA GLU A 126 -9.14 -16.28 3.54
C GLU A 126 -9.24 -16.86 4.96
N LEU A 127 -8.16 -17.51 5.42
CA LEU A 127 -8.07 -18.01 6.79
C LEU A 127 -8.15 -16.90 7.84
N PHE A 128 -7.58 -15.73 7.55
CA PHE A 128 -7.67 -14.58 8.44
C PHE A 128 -9.11 -14.12 8.61
N VAL A 129 -9.86 -13.93 7.53
CA VAL A 129 -11.27 -13.52 7.58
C VAL A 129 -12.10 -14.56 8.33
N GLU A 130 -11.89 -15.85 8.06
CA GLU A 130 -12.59 -16.92 8.78
C GLU A 130 -12.34 -16.84 10.29
N ALA A 131 -11.09 -16.64 10.72
CA ALA A 131 -10.75 -16.47 12.13
C ALA A 131 -11.33 -15.18 12.75
N VAL A 132 -11.51 -14.12 11.95
CA VAL A 132 -12.19 -12.90 12.38
C VAL A 132 -13.67 -13.16 12.62
N GLU A 133 -14.34 -13.83 11.68
CA GLU A 133 -15.75 -14.20 11.75
C GLU A 133 -16.04 -15.15 12.92
N GLN A 134 -15.15 -16.12 13.15
CA GLN A 134 -15.23 -17.05 14.28
C GLN A 134 -14.79 -16.44 15.63
N ASN A 135 -14.32 -15.19 15.64
CA ASN A 135 -13.72 -14.54 16.80
C ASN A 135 -12.45 -15.22 17.36
N THR A 136 -11.90 -16.22 16.67
CA THR A 136 -10.69 -16.99 17.04
C THR A 136 -9.38 -16.37 16.53
N LEU A 137 -9.42 -15.10 16.11
CA LEU A 137 -8.24 -14.41 15.56
C LEU A 137 -6.99 -14.50 16.45
N GLN A 138 -7.14 -14.40 17.78
CA GLN A 138 -5.99 -14.51 18.69
C GLN A 138 -5.34 -15.90 18.64
N GLU A 139 -6.14 -16.96 18.51
CA GLU A 139 -5.65 -18.34 18.36
C GLU A 139 -5.04 -18.58 16.98
N PHE A 140 -5.69 -18.07 15.93
CA PHE A 140 -5.18 -18.11 14.56
C PHE A 140 -3.79 -17.46 14.46
N LEU A 141 -3.67 -16.31 15.10
CA LEU A 141 -2.43 -15.55 15.18
C LEU A 141 -1.44 -16.13 16.20
N LYS A 142 -1.77 -17.22 16.91
CA LYS A 142 -0.92 -17.86 17.94
C LYS A 142 -0.47 -16.89 19.04
N LEU A 143 -1.37 -15.98 19.42
CA LEU A 143 -1.17 -15.01 20.50
C LEU A 143 -1.71 -15.50 21.85
N ALA A 144 -2.45 -16.62 21.84
CA ALA A 144 -3.12 -17.23 23.00
C ALA A 144 -2.36 -18.45 23.52
#